data_AF-A0A6P7TU08-F1
#
_entry.id   AF-A0A6P7TU08-F1
#
_cell.length_a   1.000
_cell.length_b   1.000
_cell.length_c   1.000
_cell.angle_alpha   90.00
_cell.angle_beta   90.00
_cell.angle_gamma   90.00
#
_symmetry.space_group_name_H-M   'P 1'
#
loop_
_entity.id
_entity.type
_entity.pdbx_description
1 polymer ?
#
loop_
_entity_poly.entity_id
_entity_poly.type
_entity_poly.pdbx_seq_one_letter_code
_entity_poly.pdbx_strand_id
1 'polypeptide(L)'
;MQMPQQSGKNGMYGGGKQNVVVRTFPLVERLLVSHADIRLLQVSWHPGSYYDGHVVFLALDNILRICDINEPDKIFQEISLSSSNVPPSMHYSLYSVAIGDAAVSFSFGSVTELPCKSRTASKKTRLVWPIYILRGSGDVLLLYSDITSKTSKFSFLTGPLLVHPPAEDNYGTDACSILCLQTTPPVVVIATNEGKLHHCIVLNEKSGKSTIPDTANSDDSSSLLDLPECNSTLSTDFNDQSCLYVYESVELELSLQGQSLRRNIPIEDVFTCPIHLVKEPRELISY
;
A
#
# COMPACT_ATOMS: atom_id res chain seq x y z
N MET A 1 4.03 -17.77 -12.34
CA MET A 1 4.35 -19.20 -12.57
C MET A 1 3.12 -20.02 -12.19
N GLN A 2 2.62 -20.88 -13.07
CA GLN A 2 1.44 -21.71 -12.81
C GLN A 2 1.89 -23.12 -12.41
N MET A 3 1.79 -23.42 -11.11
CA MET A 3 2.07 -24.75 -10.59
C MET A 3 0.98 -25.75 -11.04
N PRO A 4 1.35 -26.99 -11.38
CA PRO A 4 0.35 -28.01 -11.69
C PRO A 4 -0.45 -28.38 -10.45
N GLN A 5 -1.65 -28.94 -10.64
CA GLN A 5 -2.45 -29.39 -9.51
C GLN A 5 -1.76 -30.51 -8.75
N GLN A 6 -1.93 -30.49 -7.43
CA GLN A 6 -1.59 -31.61 -6.56
C GLN A 6 -2.52 -32.79 -6.90
N SER A 7 -1.98 -33.99 -7.04
CA SER A 7 -2.76 -35.19 -7.35
C SER A 7 -2.15 -36.45 -6.75
N GLY A 8 -2.95 -37.52 -6.71
CA GLY A 8 -2.55 -38.81 -6.13
C GLY A 8 -2.72 -38.90 -4.61
N LYS A 9 -2.38 -40.06 -4.03
CA LYS A 9 -2.69 -40.44 -2.65
C LYS A 9 -2.03 -39.56 -1.57
N ASN A 10 -0.97 -38.83 -1.95
CA ASN A 10 -0.19 -37.99 -1.03
C ASN A 10 -0.27 -36.49 -1.37
N GLY A 11 -1.14 -36.08 -2.31
CA GLY A 11 -1.24 -34.66 -2.72
C GLY A 11 0.04 -34.11 -3.36
N MET A 12 0.82 -34.95 -4.04
CA MET A 12 2.09 -34.53 -4.63
C MET A 12 1.85 -33.78 -5.95
N TYR A 13 2.64 -32.74 -6.20
CA TYR A 13 2.64 -32.05 -7.49
C TYR A 13 2.97 -33.01 -8.63
N GLY A 14 2.20 -32.92 -9.72
CA GLY A 14 2.41 -33.78 -10.90
C GLY A 14 2.30 -35.28 -10.62
N GLY A 15 1.61 -35.69 -9.54
CA GLY A 15 1.46 -37.08 -9.14
C GLY A 15 2.72 -37.71 -8.55
N GLY A 16 3.67 -36.90 -8.05
CA GLY A 16 4.92 -37.38 -7.45
C GLY A 16 6.05 -37.65 -8.45
N LYS A 17 5.94 -37.15 -9.68
CA LYS A 17 7.03 -37.20 -10.66
C LYS A 17 8.23 -36.39 -10.15
N GLN A 18 9.44 -36.90 -10.37
CA GLN A 18 10.69 -36.21 -10.01
C GLN A 18 10.84 -34.87 -10.73
N ASN A 19 10.35 -34.78 -11.97
CA ASN A 19 10.36 -33.55 -12.76
C ASN A 19 8.92 -33.07 -12.96
N VAL A 20 8.67 -31.83 -12.57
CA VAL A 20 7.37 -31.17 -12.70
C VAL A 20 7.49 -30.12 -13.79
N VAL A 21 6.66 -30.24 -14.83
CA VAL A 21 6.57 -29.23 -15.88
C VAL A 21 5.70 -28.09 -15.38
N VAL A 22 6.25 -26.88 -15.44
CA VAL A 22 5.59 -25.68 -14.94
C VAL A 22 5.46 -24.67 -16.08
N ARG A 23 4.32 -23.98 -16.15
CA ARG A 23 4.11 -22.91 -17.14
C ARG A 23 4.51 -21.57 -16.56
N THR A 24 5.32 -20.83 -17.29
CA THR A 24 5.72 -19.46 -16.99
C THR A 24 5.25 -18.55 -18.12
N PHE A 25 4.64 -17.43 -17.77
CA PHE A 25 4.25 -16.38 -18.69
C PHE A 25 4.75 -15.07 -18.09
N PRO A 26 5.32 -14.17 -18.91
CA PRO A 26 5.69 -12.85 -18.44
C PRO A 26 4.42 -12.03 -18.19
N LEU A 27 4.50 -11.12 -17.21
CA LEU A 27 3.44 -10.17 -16.90
C LEU A 27 3.99 -8.78 -17.20
N VAL A 28 3.24 -7.93 -17.90
CA VAL A 28 3.57 -6.54 -18.23
C VAL A 28 4.96 -6.35 -18.86
N GLU A 29 5.40 -7.34 -19.65
CA GLU A 29 6.74 -7.41 -20.24
C GLU A 29 7.11 -6.13 -20.99
N ARG A 30 6.18 -5.65 -21.82
CA ARG A 30 6.41 -4.44 -22.62
C ARG A 30 6.73 -3.23 -21.75
N LEU A 31 5.98 -3.02 -20.67
CA LEU A 31 6.19 -1.89 -19.76
C LEU A 31 7.57 -1.99 -19.09
N LEU A 32 7.92 -3.17 -18.57
CA LEU A 32 9.16 -3.38 -17.83
C LEU A 32 10.41 -3.37 -18.74
N VAL A 33 10.28 -3.80 -19.99
CA VAL A 33 11.40 -3.85 -20.95
C VAL A 33 11.55 -2.50 -21.67
N SER A 34 10.46 -1.81 -22.01
CA SER A 34 10.54 -0.56 -22.77
C SER A 34 10.93 0.65 -21.94
N HIS A 35 10.74 0.59 -20.62
CA HIS A 35 11.10 1.67 -19.71
C HIS A 35 12.24 1.22 -18.79
N ALA A 36 13.48 1.60 -19.15
CA ALA A 36 14.68 1.24 -18.40
C ALA A 36 14.67 1.73 -16.93
N ASP A 37 13.85 2.73 -16.63
CA ASP A 37 13.77 3.35 -15.31
C ASP A 37 12.72 2.71 -14.38
N ILE A 38 11.86 1.82 -14.89
CA ILE A 38 10.87 1.11 -14.08
C ILE A 38 11.55 -0.10 -13.44
N ARG A 39 11.94 0.01 -12.17
CA ARG A 39 12.27 -1.16 -11.34
C ARG A 39 11.17 -1.46 -10.35
N LEU A 40 10.91 -2.74 -10.14
CA LEU A 40 9.94 -3.22 -9.15
C LEU A 40 10.54 -3.11 -7.75
N LEU A 41 9.74 -2.56 -6.82
CA LEU A 41 10.07 -2.50 -5.40
C LEU A 41 9.44 -3.67 -4.64
N GLN A 42 8.13 -3.85 -4.82
CA GLN A 42 7.37 -4.86 -4.09
C GLN A 42 6.24 -5.39 -4.96
N VAL A 43 5.92 -6.68 -4.81
CA VAL A 43 4.83 -7.36 -5.50
C VAL A 43 4.02 -8.16 -4.48
N SER A 44 2.69 -8.15 -4.60
CA SER A 44 1.80 -8.95 -3.77
C SER A 44 0.51 -9.30 -4.51
N TRP A 45 -0.11 -10.42 -4.15
CA TRP A 45 -1.42 -10.80 -4.68
C TRP A 45 -2.51 -9.96 -4.01
N HIS A 46 -3.48 -9.50 -4.79
CA HIS A 46 -4.60 -8.76 -4.24
C HIS A 46 -5.54 -9.70 -3.46
N PRO A 47 -5.75 -9.52 -2.14
CA PRO A 47 -6.51 -10.46 -1.30
C PRO A 47 -7.99 -10.59 -1.69
N GLY A 48 -8.57 -9.55 -2.29
CA GLY A 48 -9.94 -9.59 -2.81
C GLY A 48 -10.15 -10.37 -4.10
N SER A 49 -9.08 -10.82 -4.75
CA SER A 49 -9.18 -11.43 -6.08
C SER A 49 -9.76 -12.84 -6.01
N TYR A 50 -10.98 -13.02 -6.55
CA TYR A 50 -11.73 -14.28 -6.45
C TYR A 50 -10.98 -15.53 -6.98
N TYR A 51 -10.15 -15.38 -8.01
CA TYR A 51 -9.38 -16.47 -8.63
C TYR A 51 -7.86 -16.28 -8.52
N ASP A 52 -7.38 -15.48 -7.56
CA ASP A 52 -5.96 -15.11 -7.47
C ASP A 52 -5.42 -14.61 -8.82
N GLY A 53 -6.24 -13.83 -9.53
CA GLY A 53 -5.92 -13.29 -10.85
C GLY A 53 -5.28 -11.92 -10.82
N HIS A 54 -5.35 -11.19 -9.71
CA HIS A 54 -4.85 -9.82 -9.62
C HIS A 54 -3.56 -9.74 -8.83
N VAL A 55 -2.52 -9.21 -9.48
CA VAL A 55 -1.23 -8.89 -8.87
C VAL A 55 -1.13 -7.39 -8.71
N VAL A 56 -0.72 -6.94 -7.54
CA VAL A 56 -0.39 -5.54 -7.27
C VAL A 56 1.12 -5.42 -7.16
N PHE A 57 1.69 -4.41 -7.81
CA PHE A 57 3.09 -4.09 -7.64
C PHE A 57 3.33 -2.60 -7.50
N LEU A 58 4.35 -2.28 -6.73
CA LEU A 58 4.91 -0.96 -6.58
C LEU A 58 6.22 -0.92 -7.37
N ALA A 59 6.42 0.15 -8.12
CA ALA A 59 7.67 0.41 -8.84
C ALA A 59 8.28 1.75 -8.41
N LEU A 60 9.54 1.96 -8.81
CA LEU A 60 10.30 3.17 -8.46
C LEU A 60 9.64 4.45 -8.96
N ASP A 61 8.85 4.41 -10.03
CA ASP A 61 8.11 5.57 -10.54
C ASP A 61 6.96 6.05 -9.63
N ASN A 62 6.90 5.58 -8.37
CA ASN A 62 5.94 5.98 -7.36
C ASN A 62 4.48 5.77 -7.82
N ILE A 63 4.26 4.73 -8.63
CA ILE A 63 2.94 4.31 -9.11
C ILE A 63 2.68 2.89 -8.61
N LEU A 64 1.55 2.72 -7.94
CA LEU A 64 1.00 1.40 -7.59
C LEU A 64 0.15 0.90 -8.75
N ARG A 65 0.44 -0.30 -9.25
CA ARG A 65 -0.26 -0.89 -10.39
C ARG A 65 -0.93 -2.20 -10.01
N ILE A 66 -2.13 -2.41 -10.53
CA ILE A 66 -2.87 -3.67 -10.45
C ILE A 66 -2.90 -4.27 -11.84
N CYS A 67 -2.60 -5.56 -11.96
CA CYS A 67 -2.60 -6.30 -13.21
C CYS A 67 -3.46 -7.54 -13.08
N ASP A 68 -4.21 -7.87 -14.13
CA ASP A 68 -4.92 -9.14 -14.25
C ASP A 68 -4.03 -10.10 -15.04
N ILE A 69 -3.72 -11.27 -14.46
CA ILE A 69 -2.91 -12.31 -15.11
C ILE A 69 -3.60 -12.87 -16.38
N ASN A 70 -4.91 -12.68 -16.52
CA ASN A 70 -5.66 -13.08 -17.72
C ASN A 70 -5.48 -12.07 -18.87
N GLU A 71 -5.09 -10.83 -18.56
CA GLU A 71 -4.79 -9.77 -19.54
C GLU A 71 -3.34 -9.29 -19.36
N PRO A 72 -2.31 -10.15 -19.55
CA PRO A 72 -0.95 -9.89 -19.07
C PRO A 72 -0.23 -8.71 -19.76
N ASP A 73 -0.72 -8.29 -20.93
CA ASP A 73 -0.17 -7.16 -21.68
C ASP A 73 -0.75 -5.80 -21.25
N LYS A 74 -1.72 -5.79 -20.33
CA LYS A 74 -2.46 -4.58 -19.92
C LYS A 74 -2.36 -4.36 -18.42
N ILE A 75 -2.26 -3.09 -18.04
CA ILE A 75 -2.45 -2.68 -16.66
C ILE A 75 -3.95 -2.56 -16.39
N PHE A 76 -4.43 -3.23 -15.34
CA PHE A 76 -5.83 -3.18 -14.93
C PHE A 76 -6.14 -1.83 -14.26
N GLN A 77 -5.24 -1.35 -13.40
CA GLN A 77 -5.37 -0.06 -12.74
C GLN A 77 -3.99 0.55 -12.43
N GLU A 78 -3.85 1.86 -12.61
CA GLU A 78 -2.70 2.65 -12.17
C GLU A 78 -3.13 3.70 -11.14
N ILE A 79 -2.42 3.77 -10.02
CA ILE A 79 -2.62 4.77 -8.97
C ILE A 79 -1.31 5.50 -8.75
N SER A 80 -1.28 6.79 -9.11
CA SER A 80 -0.15 7.68 -8.80
C SER A 80 -0.14 7.98 -7.30
N LEU A 81 1.01 7.82 -6.66
CA LEU A 81 1.20 8.10 -5.24
C LEU A 81 1.85 9.46 -4.99
N SER A 82 2.18 10.19 -6.05
CA SER A 82 2.81 11.51 -5.96
C SER A 82 1.79 12.57 -5.55
N SER A 83 2.14 13.38 -4.55
CA SER A 83 1.28 14.45 -4.02
C SER A 83 1.23 15.69 -4.93
N SER A 84 2.20 15.83 -5.83
CA SER A 84 2.38 17.02 -6.65
C SER A 84 2.00 16.77 -8.11
N ASN A 85 1.40 17.77 -8.76
CA ASN A 85 1.10 17.81 -10.20
C ASN A 85 2.36 17.85 -11.08
N VAL A 86 3.51 17.36 -10.58
CA VAL A 86 4.74 17.24 -11.37
C VAL A 86 4.46 16.27 -12.51
N PRO A 87 4.89 16.58 -13.74
CA PRO A 87 4.65 15.71 -14.88
C PRO A 87 5.32 14.32 -14.72
N PRO A 88 4.69 13.25 -15.25
CA PRO A 88 5.13 11.83 -15.26
C PRO A 88 6.62 11.58 -15.51
N SER A 89 7.26 12.48 -16.25
CA SER A 89 8.67 12.39 -16.66
C SER A 89 9.70 12.54 -15.53
N MET A 90 9.29 12.89 -14.30
CA MET A 90 10.17 13.14 -13.14
C MET A 90 9.79 12.31 -11.89
N HIS A 91 9.01 11.24 -12.05
CA HIS A 91 8.37 10.51 -10.93
C HIS A 91 9.30 9.56 -10.14
N TYR A 92 10.55 9.41 -10.58
CA TYR A 92 11.64 8.94 -9.73
C TYR A 92 12.83 9.86 -9.90
N SER A 93 12.69 11.11 -9.46
CA SER A 93 13.87 11.92 -9.23
C SER A 93 14.59 11.33 -8.01
N LEU A 94 15.92 11.18 -8.07
CA LEU A 94 16.75 10.91 -6.88
C LEU A 94 16.40 11.87 -5.74
N TYR A 95 15.87 13.04 -6.06
CA TYR A 95 15.28 13.99 -5.13
C TYR A 95 14.12 13.41 -4.31
N SER A 96 13.10 12.80 -4.92
CA SER A 96 11.96 12.19 -4.20
C SER A 96 12.42 11.11 -3.22
N VAL A 97 13.46 10.35 -3.57
CA VAL A 97 14.09 9.38 -2.67
C VAL A 97 14.84 10.09 -1.55
N ALA A 98 15.65 11.10 -1.88
CA ALA A 98 16.47 11.83 -0.92
C ALA A 98 15.63 12.59 0.14
N ILE A 99 14.43 13.03 -0.21
CA ILE A 99 13.51 13.68 0.75
C ILE A 99 12.52 12.70 1.41
N GLY A 100 12.54 11.42 1.03
CA GLY A 100 11.64 10.39 1.58
C GLY A 100 10.21 10.39 1.02
N ASP A 101 9.90 11.15 -0.03
CA ASP A 101 8.55 11.22 -0.63
C ASP A 101 8.21 10.01 -1.52
N ALA A 102 9.22 9.21 -1.89
CA ALA A 102 9.04 7.98 -2.63
C ALA A 102 8.43 6.87 -1.75
N ALA A 103 7.42 6.16 -2.26
CA ALA A 103 6.89 4.96 -1.63
C ALA A 103 7.92 3.83 -1.64
N VAL A 104 8.07 3.14 -0.51
CA VAL A 104 9.05 2.07 -0.30
C VAL A 104 8.39 0.70 -0.16
N SER A 105 7.20 0.64 0.43
CA SER A 105 6.52 -0.63 0.73
C SER A 105 5.01 -0.44 0.86
N PHE A 106 4.23 -1.52 0.70
CA PHE A 106 2.79 -1.52 0.92
C PHE A 106 2.29 -2.80 1.59
N SER A 107 1.13 -2.72 2.25
CA SER A 107 0.47 -3.87 2.85
C SER A 107 -1.06 -3.76 2.83
N PHE A 108 -1.75 -4.88 2.68
CA PHE A 108 -3.21 -4.93 2.62
C PHE A 108 -3.81 -5.08 4.02
N GLY A 109 -4.84 -4.28 4.32
CA GLY A 109 -5.72 -4.52 5.45
C GLY A 109 -6.89 -5.44 5.12
N SER A 110 -7.78 -5.62 6.09
CA SER A 110 -9.02 -6.40 5.92
C SER A 110 -10.05 -5.67 5.06
N VAL A 111 -10.90 -6.42 4.36
CA VAL A 111 -11.99 -5.88 3.56
C VAL A 111 -12.90 -4.98 4.40
N THR A 112 -13.27 -3.82 3.85
CA THR A 112 -14.13 -2.82 4.51
C THR A 112 -15.28 -2.44 3.59
N GLU A 113 -16.45 -2.18 4.17
CA GLU A 113 -17.60 -1.65 3.44
C GLU A 113 -17.59 -0.12 3.46
N LEU A 114 -17.54 0.49 2.27
CA LEU A 114 -17.70 1.93 2.12
C LEU A 114 -19.08 2.27 1.52
N PRO A 115 -19.84 3.21 2.12
CA PRO A 115 -21.06 3.74 1.49
C PRO A 115 -20.73 4.44 0.17
N CYS A 116 -21.59 4.23 -0.82
CA CYS A 116 -21.53 4.86 -2.13
C CYS A 116 -22.76 5.76 -2.29
N LYS A 117 -22.55 7.01 -2.73
CA LYS A 117 -23.66 7.93 -3.04
C LYS A 117 -24.36 7.42 -4.30
N SER A 118 -25.59 6.93 -4.13
CA SER A 118 -26.49 6.63 -5.25
C SER A 118 -27.52 7.76 -5.41
N ARG A 119 -27.89 8.06 -6.66
CA ARG A 119 -29.03 8.94 -6.99
C ARG A 119 -30.39 8.28 -6.69
N THR A 120 -30.40 6.99 -6.38
CA THR A 120 -31.59 6.24 -5.94
C THR A 120 -31.66 6.21 -4.41
N ALA A 121 -32.86 6.18 -3.84
CA ALA A 121 -33.11 6.22 -2.39
C ALA A 121 -32.50 5.06 -1.58
N SER A 122 -31.84 4.09 -2.23
CA SER A 122 -31.11 3.00 -1.57
C SER A 122 -29.64 3.37 -1.35
N LYS A 123 -29.22 3.40 -0.08
CA LYS A 123 -27.80 3.42 0.30
C LYS A 123 -27.16 2.13 -0.21
N LYS A 124 -26.23 2.22 -1.16
CA LYS A 124 -25.46 1.08 -1.66
C LYS A 124 -24.08 1.09 -0.98
N THR A 125 -23.66 -0.01 -0.38
CA THR A 125 -22.27 -0.19 0.09
C THR A 125 -21.44 -0.90 -0.98
N ARG A 126 -20.13 -0.66 -0.98
CA ARG A 126 -19.15 -1.37 -1.79
C ARG A 126 -18.08 -1.94 -0.88
N LEU A 127 -17.68 -3.18 -1.16
CA LEU A 127 -16.53 -3.80 -0.52
C LEU A 127 -15.26 -3.28 -1.17
N VAL A 128 -14.37 -2.72 -0.36
CA VAL A 128 -13.07 -2.20 -0.78
C VAL A 128 -11.97 -2.78 0.09
N TRP A 129 -10.75 -2.77 -0.42
CA TRP A 129 -9.58 -3.25 0.28
C TRP A 129 -8.65 -2.07 0.62
N PRO A 130 -8.41 -1.79 1.91
CA PRO A 130 -7.44 -0.80 2.30
C PRO A 130 -6.03 -1.30 2.00
N ILE A 131 -5.21 -0.43 1.43
CA ILE A 131 -3.80 -0.64 1.14
C ILE A 131 -3.05 0.47 1.86
N TYR A 132 -2.27 0.10 2.87
CA TYR A 132 -1.36 1.00 3.58
C TYR A 132 -0.07 1.08 2.78
N ILE A 133 0.36 2.28 2.43
CA ILE A 133 1.52 2.52 1.59
C ILE A 133 2.49 3.39 2.37
N LEU A 134 3.69 2.88 2.61
CA LEU A 134 4.74 3.54 3.36
C LEU A 134 5.65 4.31 2.41
N ARG A 135 5.95 5.55 2.77
CA ARG A 135 7.01 6.36 2.16
C ARG A 135 8.30 6.29 2.96
N GLY A 136 9.42 6.64 2.33
CA GLY A 136 10.72 6.71 3.00
C GLY A 136 10.72 7.67 4.20
N SER A 137 9.91 8.73 4.14
CA SER A 137 9.65 9.70 5.22
C SER A 137 8.91 9.14 6.44
N GLY A 138 8.55 7.85 6.44
CA GLY A 138 7.67 7.27 7.46
C GLY A 138 6.19 7.61 7.28
N ASP A 139 5.85 8.50 6.35
CA ASP A 139 4.46 8.81 6.04
C ASP A 139 3.72 7.57 5.52
N VAL A 140 2.55 7.31 6.10
CA VAL A 140 1.66 6.25 5.64
C VAL A 140 0.51 6.87 4.88
N LEU A 141 0.31 6.43 3.64
CA LEU A 141 -0.87 6.72 2.85
C LEU A 141 -1.86 5.54 2.95
N LEU A 142 -3.14 5.84 2.87
CA LEU A 142 -4.22 4.86 2.84
C LEU A 142 -4.95 4.93 1.50
N LEU A 143 -4.86 3.86 0.73
CA LEU A 143 -5.57 3.70 -0.53
C LEU A 143 -6.71 2.69 -0.36
N TYR A 144 -7.93 3.08 -0.70
CA TYR A 144 -9.03 2.11 -0.84
C TYR A 144 -9.09 1.60 -2.28
N SER A 145 -8.87 0.30 -2.47
CA SER A 145 -8.91 -0.35 -3.78
C SER A 145 -10.22 -1.11 -4.00
N ASP A 146 -10.83 -0.92 -5.18
CA ASP A 146 -11.98 -1.68 -5.66
C ASP A 146 -11.59 -2.42 -6.94
N ILE A 147 -11.24 -3.70 -6.82
CA ILE A 147 -10.85 -4.53 -7.97
C ILE A 147 -12.05 -5.01 -8.82
N THR A 148 -13.28 -4.70 -8.43
CA THR A 148 -14.46 -5.06 -9.25
C THR A 148 -14.59 -4.17 -10.48
N SER A 149 -13.88 -3.04 -10.50
CA SER A 149 -13.92 -2.06 -11.57
C SER A 149 -12.55 -1.78 -12.15
N LYS A 150 -12.44 -1.76 -13.49
CA LYS A 150 -11.21 -1.36 -14.19
C LYS A 150 -10.89 0.14 -14.05
N THR A 151 -11.81 0.95 -13.51
CA THR A 151 -11.63 2.41 -13.46
C THR A 151 -10.98 2.80 -12.13
N SER A 152 -9.83 3.48 -12.19
CA SER A 152 -9.16 4.06 -11.02
C SER A 152 -9.98 5.15 -10.32
N LYS A 153 -11.08 5.64 -10.93
CA LYS A 153 -12.02 6.60 -10.34
C LYS A 153 -12.68 6.09 -9.04
N PHE A 154 -12.61 4.78 -8.78
CA PHE A 154 -13.10 4.17 -7.54
C PHE A 154 -11.99 3.84 -6.55
N SER A 155 -10.77 4.28 -6.80
CA SER A 155 -9.72 4.26 -5.80
C SER A 155 -9.45 5.65 -5.29
N PHE A 156 -9.42 5.75 -3.97
CA PHE A 156 -9.24 7.01 -3.28
C PHE A 156 -8.03 6.87 -2.37
N LEU A 157 -7.04 7.74 -2.59
CA LEU A 157 -5.82 7.84 -1.82
C LEU A 157 -6.00 8.95 -0.78
N THR A 158 -5.76 8.63 0.49
CA THR A 158 -5.81 9.55 1.63
C THR A 158 -4.48 9.52 2.36
N GLY A 159 -4.13 10.63 3.00
CA GLY A 159 -2.96 10.73 3.87
C GLY A 159 -2.05 11.91 3.50
N PRO A 160 -0.89 12.03 4.17
CA PRO A 160 -0.36 11.13 5.20
C PRO A 160 -1.27 10.96 6.42
N LEU A 161 -1.35 9.74 6.97
CA LEU A 161 -2.10 9.46 8.19
C LEU A 161 -1.39 10.11 9.39
N LEU A 162 -2.15 10.81 10.24
CA LEU A 162 -1.60 11.40 11.45
C LEU A 162 -1.17 10.32 12.44
N VAL A 163 -0.05 10.55 13.12
CA VAL A 163 0.51 9.63 14.11
C VAL A 163 0.32 10.20 15.51
N HIS A 164 -0.17 9.36 16.43
CA HIS A 164 -0.42 9.69 17.83
C HIS A 164 0.24 8.68 18.77
N PRO A 165 0.69 9.10 19.96
CA PRO A 165 0.89 10.50 20.33
C PRO A 165 1.98 11.16 19.46
N PRO A 166 1.96 12.48 19.28
CA PRO A 166 3.08 13.17 18.62
C PRO A 166 4.35 12.95 19.45
N ALA A 167 5.37 12.35 18.84
CA ALA A 167 6.67 12.12 19.46
C ALA A 167 7.75 12.22 18.38
N GLU A 168 8.96 12.69 18.73
CA GLU A 168 10.03 12.93 17.76
C GLU A 168 10.48 11.63 17.07
N ASP A 169 10.46 10.52 17.78
CA ASP A 169 10.81 9.19 17.31
C ASP A 169 9.76 8.55 16.38
N ASN A 170 8.56 9.14 16.28
CA ASN A 170 7.52 8.69 15.35
C ASN A 170 7.68 9.25 13.93
N TYR A 171 8.63 10.17 13.71
CA TYR A 171 8.88 10.81 12.41
C TYR A 171 10.34 10.63 12.02
N GLY A 172 10.61 10.21 10.78
CA GLY A 172 11.97 9.89 10.31
C GLY A 172 12.07 9.86 8.78
N THR A 173 13.23 9.52 8.24
CA THR A 173 13.42 9.36 6.77
C THR A 173 14.04 8.03 6.38
N ASP A 174 14.01 7.07 7.31
CA ASP A 174 14.66 5.78 7.22
C ASP A 174 13.65 4.61 7.21
N ALA A 175 12.37 4.89 6.99
CA ALA A 175 11.34 3.85 6.92
C ALA A 175 11.56 2.95 5.69
N CYS A 176 11.43 1.64 5.87
CA CYS A 176 11.82 0.67 4.84
C CYS A 176 10.76 -0.41 4.54
N SER A 177 9.96 -0.81 5.52
CA SER A 177 8.97 -1.89 5.34
C SER A 177 7.72 -1.64 6.16
N ILE A 178 6.56 -2.03 5.62
CA ILE A 178 5.27 -1.95 6.30
C ILE A 178 4.52 -3.28 6.23
N LEU A 179 3.84 -3.65 7.31
CA LEU A 179 3.00 -4.83 7.37
C LEU A 179 1.70 -4.53 8.11
N CYS A 180 0.55 -4.87 7.53
CA CYS A 180 -0.73 -4.83 8.22
C CYS A 180 -1.07 -6.21 8.79
N LEU A 181 -1.18 -6.29 10.11
CA LEU A 181 -1.79 -7.39 10.82
C LEU A 181 -3.31 -7.20 10.81
N GLN A 182 -4.03 -8.25 10.41
CA GLN A 182 -5.48 -8.24 10.20
C GLN A 182 -6.25 -8.41 11.53
N THR A 183 -5.85 -7.66 12.55
CA THR A 183 -6.53 -7.58 13.85
C THR A 183 -7.73 -6.63 13.79
N THR A 184 -8.52 -6.56 14.86
CA THR A 184 -9.61 -5.59 15.00
C THR A 184 -9.46 -4.84 16.33
N PRO A 185 -9.07 -3.55 16.32
CA PRO A 185 -8.70 -2.73 15.16
C PRO A 185 -7.43 -3.23 14.43
N PRO A 186 -7.23 -2.90 13.14
CA PRO A 186 -6.02 -3.28 12.40
C PRO A 186 -4.76 -2.73 13.06
N VAL A 187 -3.68 -3.51 13.07
CA VAL A 187 -2.36 -3.07 13.53
C VAL A 187 -1.41 -3.03 12.35
N VAL A 188 -0.82 -1.87 12.11
CA VAL A 188 0.22 -1.64 11.10
C VAL A 188 1.56 -1.61 11.80
N VAL A 189 2.50 -2.41 11.32
CA VAL A 189 3.89 -2.44 11.77
C VAL A 189 4.74 -1.71 10.74
N ILE A 190 5.51 -0.73 11.19
CA ILE A 190 6.45 0.05 10.37
C ILE A 190 7.86 -0.27 10.84
N ALA A 191 8.71 -0.71 9.93
CA ALA A 191 10.12 -0.98 10.19
C ALA A 191 11.01 0.09 9.58
N THR A 192 12.09 0.43 10.30
CA THR A 192 13.08 1.42 9.86
C THR A 192 14.45 0.77 9.63
N ASN A 193 15.30 1.44 8.86
CA ASN A 193 16.66 0.97 8.58
C ASN A 193 17.58 1.03 9.82
N GLU A 194 17.21 1.82 10.83
CA GLU A 194 17.89 1.86 12.14
C GLU A 194 17.61 0.63 13.02
N GLY A 195 16.67 -0.24 12.63
CA GLY A 195 16.33 -1.42 13.42
C GLY A 195 15.10 -1.23 14.32
N LYS A 196 14.35 -0.14 14.18
CA LYS A 196 13.13 0.11 14.97
C LYS A 196 11.89 -0.45 14.30
N LEU A 197 10.98 -0.96 15.11
CA LEU A 197 9.66 -1.48 14.74
C LEU A 197 8.59 -0.71 15.51
N HIS A 198 7.78 0.09 14.82
CA HIS A 198 6.64 0.79 15.40
C HIS A 198 5.37 -0.02 15.14
N HIS A 199 4.68 -0.37 16.22
CA HIS A 199 3.36 -0.99 16.15
C HIS A 199 2.28 0.07 16.33
N CYS A 200 1.51 0.27 15.27
CA CYS A 200 0.52 1.32 15.16
C CYS A 200 -0.88 0.72 15.06
N ILE A 201 -1.77 1.05 15.99
CA ILE A 201 -3.19 0.73 15.86
C ILE A 201 -3.83 1.73 14.90
N VAL A 202 -4.57 1.25 13.91
CA VAL A 202 -5.33 2.11 12.99
C VAL A 202 -6.67 2.47 13.64
N LEU A 203 -6.88 3.77 13.85
CA LEU A 203 -8.09 4.31 14.44
C LEU A 203 -8.82 5.17 13.42
N ASN A 204 -10.15 5.17 13.46
CA ASN A 204 -10.97 6.08 12.67
C ASN A 204 -11.43 7.22 13.57
N GLU A 205 -10.97 8.44 13.30
CA GLU A 205 -11.45 9.64 13.96
C GLU A 205 -12.79 9.99 13.37
N LYS A 206 -13.87 9.77 14.13
CA LYS A 206 -15.14 10.38 13.81
C LYS A 206 -14.95 11.87 13.95
N SER A 207 -14.97 12.61 12.84
CA SER A 207 -15.07 14.06 12.89
C SER A 207 -16.16 14.46 13.89
N GLY A 208 -15.77 15.04 15.01
CA GLY A 208 -16.73 15.66 15.91
C GLY A 208 -17.29 16.87 15.17
N LYS A 209 -18.44 16.73 14.50
CA LYS A 209 -19.34 17.89 14.39
C LYS A 209 -19.64 18.26 15.83
N SER A 210 -18.95 19.28 16.35
CA SER A 210 -19.28 19.84 17.64
C SER A 210 -20.75 20.25 17.54
N THR A 211 -21.61 19.57 18.27
CA THR A 211 -22.97 20.01 18.53
C THR A 211 -22.87 21.20 19.48
N ILE A 212 -22.46 22.35 18.94
CA ILE A 212 -22.79 23.64 19.51
C ILE A 212 -24.03 24.11 18.73
N PRO A 213 -25.22 24.18 19.35
CA PRO A 213 -26.41 24.70 18.67
C PRO A 213 -26.35 26.22 18.73
N ASP A 214 -25.46 26.84 17.97
CA ASP A 214 -25.45 28.30 17.83
C ASP A 214 -26.29 28.69 16.62
N THR A 215 -27.52 29.08 16.95
CA THR A 215 -28.39 29.92 16.15
C THR A 215 -27.63 31.09 15.51
N ALA A 216 -27.56 31.16 14.18
CA ALA A 216 -27.92 32.33 13.38
C ALA A 216 -27.54 32.12 11.90
N ASN A 217 -28.45 32.54 11.03
CA ASN A 217 -28.30 32.62 9.59
C ASN A 217 -27.10 33.49 9.18
N SER A 218 -26.35 33.05 8.17
CA SER A 218 -25.99 33.92 7.02
C SER A 218 -25.35 33.06 5.93
N ASP A 219 -25.87 33.27 4.72
CA ASP A 219 -25.35 32.76 3.47
C ASP A 219 -23.93 33.29 3.24
N ASP A 220 -23.00 32.44 2.80
CA ASP A 220 -22.01 32.87 1.81
C ASP A 220 -21.41 31.69 1.04
N SER A 221 -21.70 31.72 -0.26
CA SER A 221 -21.18 30.90 -1.33
C SER A 221 -19.69 31.13 -1.56
N SER A 222 -18.89 30.05 -1.64
CA SER A 222 -17.64 30.07 -2.43
C SER A 222 -17.36 28.72 -3.11
N SER A 223 -17.69 28.72 -4.41
CA SER A 223 -17.01 28.06 -5.52
C SER A 223 -16.48 26.63 -5.33
N LEU A 224 -17.34 25.65 -5.62
CA LEU A 224 -16.89 24.39 -6.19
C LEU A 224 -17.26 24.38 -7.68
N LEU A 225 -16.23 24.20 -8.51
CA LEU A 225 -16.32 24.09 -9.95
C LEU A 225 -17.28 22.94 -10.31
N ASP A 226 -18.29 23.28 -11.10
CA ASP A 226 -19.31 22.40 -11.62
C ASP A 226 -18.67 21.41 -12.61
N LEU A 227 -18.35 20.19 -12.17
CA LEU A 227 -18.02 19.08 -13.07
C LEU A 227 -19.28 18.26 -13.33
N PRO A 228 -19.78 18.17 -14.58
CA PRO A 228 -20.84 17.26 -14.90
C PRO A 228 -20.22 15.87 -15.11
N GLU A 229 -20.48 14.91 -14.24
CA GLU A 229 -20.41 13.49 -14.63
C GLU A 229 -21.07 12.59 -13.58
N CYS A 230 -22.22 12.03 -13.96
CA CYS A 230 -22.80 10.90 -13.28
C CYS A 230 -21.94 9.64 -13.51
N ASN A 231 -21.62 8.92 -12.41
CA ASN A 231 -21.55 7.45 -12.28
C ASN A 231 -20.94 7.07 -10.90
N SER A 232 -21.75 7.13 -9.84
CA SER A 232 -21.53 6.57 -8.49
C SER A 232 -20.08 6.58 -7.97
N THR A 233 -19.45 7.74 -7.82
CA THR A 233 -18.14 7.90 -7.19
C THR A 233 -18.18 7.53 -5.70
N LEU A 234 -17.07 7.03 -5.16
CA LEU A 234 -16.88 6.97 -3.71
C LEU A 234 -16.95 8.40 -3.18
N SER A 235 -17.80 8.64 -2.17
CA SER A 235 -17.98 9.99 -1.66
C SER A 235 -16.73 10.47 -0.96
N THR A 236 -16.18 11.61 -1.38
CA THR A 236 -15.10 12.34 -0.70
C THR A 236 -15.47 12.81 0.72
N ASP A 237 -16.76 12.76 1.08
CA ASP A 237 -17.28 13.13 2.40
C ASP A 237 -17.12 12.01 3.45
N PHE A 238 -16.06 11.20 3.35
CA PHE A 238 -15.66 10.33 4.45
C PHE A 238 -15.04 11.20 5.54
N ASN A 239 -15.88 11.66 6.45
CA ASN A 239 -15.51 12.43 7.62
C ASN A 239 -14.84 11.57 8.72
N ASP A 240 -14.48 10.33 8.38
CA ASP A 240 -13.70 9.44 9.23
C ASP A 240 -12.24 9.53 8.75
N GLN A 241 -11.48 10.45 9.33
CA GLN A 241 -10.04 10.52 9.09
C GLN A 241 -9.38 9.36 9.84
N SER A 242 -8.73 8.44 9.14
CA SER A 242 -7.95 7.41 9.81
C SER A 242 -6.65 8.02 10.36
N CYS A 243 -6.25 7.62 11.56
CA CYS A 243 -4.97 7.96 12.16
C CYS A 243 -4.29 6.70 12.71
N LEU A 244 -2.99 6.81 12.99
CA LEU A 244 -2.15 5.77 13.54
C LEU A 244 -1.88 6.09 15.01
N TYR A 245 -2.14 5.14 15.90
CA TYR A 245 -1.77 5.24 17.31
C TYR A 245 -0.61 4.29 17.60
N VAL A 246 0.59 4.83 17.79
CA VAL A 246 1.78 4.08 18.19
C VAL A 246 1.60 3.67 19.65
N TYR A 247 1.46 2.37 19.88
CA TYR A 247 1.32 1.83 21.23
C TYR A 247 2.61 1.15 21.72
N GLU A 248 3.46 0.71 20.79
CA GLU A 248 4.69 0.00 21.10
C GLU A 248 5.74 0.29 20.03
N SER A 249 6.97 0.58 20.47
CA SER A 249 8.16 0.70 19.63
C SER A 249 9.20 -0.28 20.15
N VAL A 250 9.71 -1.14 19.26
CA VAL A 250 10.72 -2.15 19.59
C VAL A 250 11.99 -1.84 18.80
N GLU A 251 13.13 -1.81 19.47
CA GLU A 251 14.43 -1.65 18.82
C GLU A 251 15.13 -3.02 18.75
N LEU A 252 15.52 -3.42 17.55
CA LEU A 252 16.25 -4.66 17.32
C LEU A 252 17.75 -4.38 17.36
N GLU A 253 18.49 -5.18 18.12
CA GLU A 253 19.94 -5.20 18.04
C GLU A 253 20.37 -5.82 16.70
N LEU A 254 20.49 -4.98 15.67
CA LEU A 254 21.10 -5.36 14.40
C LEU A 254 22.59 -5.60 14.66
N SER A 255 22.94 -6.85 14.97
CA SER A 255 24.31 -7.24 15.27
C SER A 255 25.17 -7.00 14.03
N LEU A 256 25.99 -5.95 14.08
CA LEU A 256 27.05 -5.69 13.12
C LEU A 256 27.93 -6.95 13.03
N GLN A 257 27.78 -7.76 11.97
CA GLN A 257 28.83 -8.65 11.51
C GLN A 257 29.97 -7.82 10.89
N GLY A 258 30.50 -6.88 11.68
CA GLY A 258 31.67 -6.10 11.38
C GLY A 258 32.93 -6.93 11.63
N GLN A 259 33.18 -7.96 10.83
CA GLN A 259 34.51 -8.53 10.71
C GLN A 259 34.94 -8.73 9.25
N SER A 260 35.89 -7.87 8.88
CA SER A 260 36.98 -8.05 7.91
C SER A 260 36.82 -7.44 6.50
N LEU A 261 37.30 -6.19 6.39
CA LEU A 261 38.26 -5.71 5.38
C LEU A 261 38.31 -6.44 4.02
N ARG A 262 37.91 -5.77 2.94
CA ARG A 262 38.78 -5.61 1.75
C ARG A 262 38.62 -4.23 1.10
N ARG A 263 39.70 -3.45 1.23
CA ARG A 263 40.23 -2.35 0.40
C ARG A 263 39.33 -1.81 -0.73
N ASN A 264 39.12 -0.49 -0.67
CA ASN A 264 38.78 0.42 -1.77
C ASN A 264 37.40 0.23 -2.42
N ILE A 265 36.33 0.34 -1.62
CA ILE A 265 34.97 0.55 -2.11
C ILE A 265 34.50 1.91 -1.56
N PRO A 266 33.87 2.79 -2.37
CA PRO A 266 33.36 4.08 -1.89
C PRO A 266 32.40 3.86 -0.71
N ILE A 267 32.49 4.73 0.29
CA ILE A 267 31.92 4.57 1.64
C ILE A 267 30.39 4.77 1.69
N GLU A 268 29.69 4.85 0.56
CA GLU A 268 28.27 5.26 0.54
C GLU A 268 27.25 4.13 0.83
N ASP A 269 27.61 2.84 0.72
CA ASP A 269 26.64 1.72 0.81
C ASP A 269 26.81 0.78 2.03
N VAL A 270 27.58 1.14 3.06
CA VAL A 270 28.09 0.14 4.04
C VAL A 270 27.19 -0.09 5.28
N PHE A 271 26.09 0.64 5.50
CA PHE A 271 25.37 0.57 6.79
C PHE A 271 23.84 0.43 6.76
N THR A 272 23.21 0.24 5.60
CA THR A 272 21.75 0.01 5.55
C THR A 272 21.45 -1.48 5.51
N CYS A 273 20.94 -2.03 6.62
CA CYS A 273 20.38 -3.37 6.68
C CYS A 273 18.86 -3.24 6.77
N PRO A 274 18.15 -3.04 5.64
CA PRO A 274 16.71 -2.84 5.67
C PRO A 274 16.01 -4.06 6.25
N ILE A 275 15.09 -3.82 7.18
CA ILE A 275 14.23 -4.86 7.73
C ILE A 275 13.13 -5.15 6.70
N HIS A 276 12.94 -6.44 6.39
CA HIS A 276 11.83 -6.89 5.55
C HIS A 276 10.83 -7.67 6.40
N LEU A 277 9.67 -7.06 6.64
CA LEU A 277 8.60 -7.66 7.44
C LEU A 277 7.86 -8.72 6.60
N VAL A 278 7.63 -9.91 7.16
CA VAL A 278 6.95 -11.01 6.47
C VAL A 278 5.95 -11.68 7.40
N LYS A 279 4.66 -11.59 7.10
CA LYS A 279 3.62 -12.26 7.89
C LYS A 279 3.88 -13.76 8.03
N GLU A 280 3.76 -14.28 9.25
CA GLU A 280 3.83 -15.71 9.47
C GLU A 280 2.57 -16.41 8.91
N PRO A 281 2.71 -17.48 8.10
CA PRO A 281 1.53 -18.13 7.49
C PRO A 281 0.60 -18.83 8.49
N ARG A 282 1.10 -19.16 9.69
CA ARG A 282 0.42 -20.02 10.67
C ARG A 282 -0.25 -19.25 11.78
N GLU A 283 0.16 -18.02 12.03
CA GLU A 283 -0.37 -17.19 13.11
C GLU A 283 -0.77 -15.82 12.58
N LEU A 284 -1.98 -15.36 12.91
CA LEU A 284 -2.54 -14.14 12.32
C LEU A 284 -1.88 -12.85 12.83
N ILE A 285 -1.18 -12.92 13.96
CA ILE A 285 -0.62 -11.79 14.72
C ILE A 285 0.92 -11.84 14.75
N SER A 286 1.53 -12.87 14.16
CA SER A 286 2.99 -13.09 14.15
C SER A 286 3.55 -12.75 12.77
N TYR A 287 4.76 -12.20 12.75
CA TYR A 287 5.46 -11.72 11.56
C TYR A 287 6.98 -11.75 11.75
#